data_AF-A0A8T6BV58-F1
#
_entry.id   AF-A0A8T6BV58-F1
#
_cell.length_a   1.000
_cell.length_b   1.000
_cell.length_c   1.000
_cell.angle_alpha   90.00
_cell.angle_beta   90.00
_cell.angle_gamma   90.00
#
_symmetry.space_group_name_H-M   'P 1'
#
loop_
_entity.id
_entity.type
_entity.pdbx_description
1 polymer ?
#
loop_
_entity_poly.entity_id
_entity_poly.type
_entity_poly.pdbx_seq_one_letter_code
_entity_poly.pdbx_strand_id
1 'polypeptide(L)'
;YSKIFGDWLCETAAKDNKLMAITPAMREGSGMVEFSRKFPDRYFDVAIAEQHAVTFAAGLAIGGYKPIVAIYSTFLQRAYDQVLHDVAIQKLPVLFAIDRAGIVGADGQTHQGAFDLSYLRCIPEMVIMTPSDENECRQMLYTGYHYNDGPSAVRYPRGNAVGVELTPLEKLPIGKGIVKRRGEKLAILNFGTLMPEAAKVAESLNATLVDMRFVKPLDEALILEMAASHEALVTVEENAIMGGAGSGV
;
A
#
# COMPACT_ATOMS: atom_id res chain seq x y z
N TYR A 1 7.41 -7.42 -6.66
CA TYR A 1 6.22 -7.29 -5.80
C TYR A 1 4.97 -7.96 -6.32
N SER A 2 4.61 -7.87 -7.61
CA SER A 2 3.36 -8.48 -8.12
C SER A 2 3.23 -9.99 -7.87
N LYS A 3 4.35 -10.73 -7.91
CA LYS A 3 4.35 -12.15 -7.53
C LYS A 3 4.00 -12.35 -6.05
N ILE A 4 4.53 -11.51 -5.16
CA ILE A 4 4.25 -11.55 -3.72
C ILE A 4 2.76 -11.31 -3.46
N PHE A 5 2.17 -10.32 -4.14
CA PHE A 5 0.73 -10.09 -4.11
C PHE A 5 -0.06 -11.29 -4.67
N GLY A 6 0.30 -11.82 -5.83
CA GLY A 6 -0.38 -12.96 -6.45
C GLY A 6 -0.35 -14.24 -5.62
N ASP A 7 0.79 -14.54 -5.01
CA ASP A 7 0.97 -15.66 -4.07
C ASP A 7 0.07 -15.47 -2.84
N TRP A 8 0.10 -14.28 -2.22
CA TRP A 8 -0.75 -13.92 -1.08
C TRP A 8 -2.25 -13.99 -1.42
N LEU A 9 -2.63 -13.50 -2.61
CA LEU A 9 -4.02 -13.50 -3.08
C LEU A 9 -4.55 -14.92 -3.20
N CYS A 10 -3.75 -15.84 -3.76
CA CYS A 10 -4.10 -17.25 -3.84
C CYS A 10 -4.16 -17.92 -2.45
N GLU A 11 -3.19 -17.65 -1.57
CA GLU A 11 -3.15 -18.17 -0.20
C GLU A 11 -4.39 -17.77 0.60
N THR A 12 -4.80 -16.49 0.48
CA THR A 12 -5.94 -15.92 1.20
C THR A 12 -7.26 -16.45 0.66
N ALA A 13 -7.40 -16.53 -0.67
CA ALA A 13 -8.62 -17.03 -1.29
C ALA A 13 -8.86 -18.52 -1.04
N ALA A 14 -7.82 -19.32 -0.81
CA ALA A 14 -7.96 -20.70 -0.39
C ALA A 14 -8.63 -20.84 1.00
N LYS A 15 -8.59 -19.79 1.83
CA LYS A 15 -9.09 -19.77 3.20
C LYS A 15 -10.42 -19.01 3.36
N ASP A 16 -10.75 -18.10 2.43
CA ASP A 16 -11.92 -17.24 2.51
C ASP A 16 -12.68 -17.17 1.17
N ASN A 17 -13.90 -17.70 1.14
CA ASN A 17 -14.74 -17.75 -0.06
C ASN A 17 -15.42 -16.42 -0.40
N LYS A 18 -15.34 -15.41 0.48
CA LYS A 18 -15.90 -14.06 0.25
C LYS A 18 -14.95 -13.14 -0.51
N LEU A 19 -13.68 -13.52 -0.65
CA LEU A 19 -12.69 -12.75 -1.40
C LEU A 19 -13.10 -12.62 -2.87
N MET A 20 -13.17 -11.40 -3.38
CA MET A 20 -13.41 -11.11 -4.80
C MET A 20 -12.27 -10.24 -5.33
N ALA A 21 -11.56 -10.69 -6.36
CA ALA A 21 -10.42 -9.96 -6.90
C ALA A 21 -10.78 -9.32 -8.24
N ILE A 22 -10.57 -8.00 -8.35
CA ILE A 22 -11.00 -7.17 -9.46
C ILE A 22 -9.76 -6.51 -10.06
N THR A 23 -9.65 -6.50 -11.38
CA THR A 23 -8.59 -5.78 -12.09
C THR A 23 -9.13 -5.10 -13.35
N PRO A 24 -8.68 -3.87 -13.67
CA PRO A 24 -9.01 -3.23 -14.92
C PRO A 24 -7.99 -3.59 -16.01
N ALA A 25 -8.15 -4.74 -16.69
CA ALA A 25 -7.29 -5.24 -17.78
C ALA A 25 -5.80 -5.52 -17.42
N MET A 26 -5.43 -5.58 -16.15
CA MET A 26 -4.02 -5.73 -15.72
C MET A 26 -3.70 -7.10 -15.12
N ARG A 27 -4.30 -8.18 -15.65
CA ARG A 27 -4.16 -9.55 -15.14
C ARG A 27 -2.70 -9.99 -14.94
N GLU A 28 -1.88 -9.89 -15.98
CA GLU A 28 -0.46 -10.27 -15.94
C GLU A 28 0.35 -9.28 -15.12
N GLY A 29 0.09 -7.98 -15.35
CA GLY A 29 0.78 -6.89 -14.70
C GLY A 29 0.70 -6.98 -13.18
N SER A 30 -0.51 -7.16 -12.66
CA SER A 30 -0.81 -7.26 -11.23
C SER A 30 -0.57 -8.67 -10.65
N GLY A 31 0.00 -9.62 -11.40
CA GLY A 31 0.33 -10.95 -10.87
C GLY A 31 -0.88 -11.87 -10.61
N MET A 32 -1.99 -11.66 -11.30
CA MET A 32 -3.26 -12.37 -11.05
C MET A 32 -3.49 -13.60 -11.95
N VAL A 33 -2.51 -13.98 -12.77
CA VAL A 33 -2.64 -15.10 -13.72
C VAL A 33 -3.03 -16.41 -13.02
N GLU A 34 -2.33 -16.77 -11.94
CA GLU A 34 -2.62 -18.00 -11.20
C GLU A 34 -3.98 -17.94 -10.50
N PHE A 35 -4.29 -16.80 -9.88
CA PHE A 35 -5.59 -16.58 -9.22
C PHE A 35 -6.75 -16.76 -10.20
N SER A 36 -6.67 -16.15 -11.39
CA SER A 36 -7.72 -16.25 -12.41
C SER A 36 -7.98 -17.68 -12.88
N ARG A 37 -6.98 -18.56 -12.80
CA ARG A 37 -7.10 -19.98 -13.17
C ARG A 37 -7.64 -20.83 -12.03
N LYS A 38 -7.18 -20.58 -10.80
CA LYS A 38 -7.58 -21.36 -9.61
C LYS A 38 -8.95 -20.98 -9.08
N PHE A 39 -9.33 -19.71 -9.20
CA PHE A 39 -10.53 -19.13 -8.63
C PHE A 39 -11.31 -18.28 -9.65
N PRO A 40 -11.70 -18.86 -10.81
CA PRO A 40 -12.31 -18.12 -11.90
C PRO A 40 -13.59 -17.39 -11.48
N ASP A 41 -14.42 -18.00 -10.62
CA ASP A 41 -15.69 -17.41 -10.15
C ASP A 41 -15.50 -16.24 -9.16
N ARG A 42 -14.25 -15.96 -8.76
CA ARG A 42 -13.88 -14.88 -7.83
C ARG A 42 -12.93 -13.86 -8.48
N TYR A 43 -12.69 -13.99 -9.79
CA TYR A 43 -11.84 -13.13 -10.58
C TYR A 43 -12.69 -12.31 -11.55
N PHE A 44 -12.56 -10.99 -11.49
CA PHE A 44 -13.29 -10.06 -12.37
C PHE A 44 -12.32 -9.16 -13.11
N ASP A 45 -12.30 -9.28 -14.43
CA ASP A 45 -11.62 -8.34 -15.32
C ASP A 45 -12.67 -7.39 -15.90
N VAL A 46 -12.59 -6.12 -15.52
CA VAL A 46 -13.52 -5.09 -15.98
C VAL A 46 -13.00 -4.32 -17.21
N ALA A 47 -12.00 -4.86 -17.90
CA ALA A 47 -11.29 -4.21 -18.98
C ALA A 47 -10.68 -2.86 -18.54
N ILE A 48 -10.40 -1.94 -19.48
CA ILE A 48 -9.75 -0.65 -19.18
C ILE A 48 -10.80 0.35 -18.65
N ALA A 49 -11.34 0.06 -17.46
CA ALA A 49 -12.38 0.85 -16.81
C ALA A 49 -12.16 0.92 -15.29
N GLU A 50 -11.17 1.70 -14.86
CA GLU A 50 -10.78 1.82 -13.45
C GLU A 50 -11.93 2.35 -12.58
N GLN A 51 -12.72 3.30 -13.07
CA GLN A 51 -13.90 3.80 -12.35
C GLN A 51 -14.87 2.66 -12.07
N HIS A 52 -15.15 1.84 -13.09
CA HIS A 52 -16.03 0.70 -12.96
C HIS A 52 -15.46 -0.33 -11.98
N ALA A 53 -14.14 -0.58 -11.99
CA ALA A 53 -13.49 -1.50 -11.05
C ALA A 53 -13.79 -1.13 -9.60
N VAL A 54 -13.66 0.17 -9.26
CA VAL A 54 -13.85 0.67 -7.89
C VAL A 54 -15.32 0.67 -7.50
N THR A 55 -16.23 1.18 -8.35
CA THR A 55 -17.67 1.16 -8.03
C THR A 55 -18.22 -0.28 -7.98
N PHE A 56 -17.71 -1.19 -8.82
CA PHE A 56 -18.07 -2.61 -8.76
C PHE A 56 -17.61 -3.25 -7.44
N ALA A 57 -16.40 -2.92 -6.97
CA ALA A 57 -15.93 -3.32 -5.65
C ALA A 57 -16.84 -2.80 -4.54
N ALA A 58 -17.27 -1.53 -4.60
CA ALA A 58 -18.21 -0.96 -3.65
C ALA A 58 -19.51 -1.78 -3.56
N GLY A 59 -20.10 -2.13 -4.71
CA GLY A 59 -21.30 -2.98 -4.78
C GLY A 59 -21.09 -4.37 -4.15
N LEU A 60 -19.94 -5.00 -4.40
CA LEU A 60 -19.58 -6.28 -3.78
C LEU A 60 -19.42 -6.18 -2.27
N ALA A 61 -18.77 -5.11 -1.77
CA ALA A 61 -18.62 -4.85 -0.35
C ALA A 61 -19.99 -4.67 0.34
N ILE A 62 -20.91 -3.91 -0.27
CA ILE A 62 -22.30 -3.78 0.21
C ILE A 62 -23.01 -5.13 0.24
N GLY A 63 -22.75 -6.00 -0.74
CA GLY A 63 -23.24 -7.38 -0.80
C GLY A 63 -22.62 -8.33 0.24
N GLY A 64 -21.71 -7.85 1.10
CA GLY A 64 -21.08 -8.65 2.15
C GLY A 64 -19.91 -9.53 1.68
N TYR A 65 -19.39 -9.25 0.47
CA TYR A 65 -18.13 -9.81 -0.03
C TYR A 65 -16.93 -8.95 0.41
N LYS A 66 -15.73 -9.45 0.16
CA LYS A 66 -14.46 -8.81 0.54
C LYS A 66 -13.64 -8.49 -0.71
N PRO A 67 -13.96 -7.38 -1.39
CA PRO A 67 -13.35 -7.06 -2.68
C PRO A 67 -11.91 -6.53 -2.51
N ILE A 68 -11.07 -6.92 -3.47
CA ILE A 68 -9.71 -6.43 -3.64
C ILE A 68 -9.62 -5.83 -5.04
N VAL A 69 -9.25 -4.55 -5.13
CA VAL A 69 -8.99 -3.87 -6.39
C VAL A 69 -7.49 -3.87 -6.63
N ALA A 70 -7.03 -4.71 -7.56
CA ALA A 70 -5.64 -4.79 -7.99
C ALA A 70 -5.39 -3.85 -9.17
N ILE A 71 -4.71 -2.74 -8.90
CA ILE A 71 -4.64 -1.58 -9.80
C ILE A 71 -3.27 -0.93 -9.71
N TYR A 72 -2.82 -0.28 -10.79
CA TYR A 72 -1.59 0.50 -10.71
C TYR A 72 -1.86 1.87 -10.08
N SER A 73 -0.90 2.44 -9.36
CA SER A 73 -1.02 3.79 -8.78
C SER A 73 -1.42 4.85 -9.81
N THR A 74 -0.80 4.83 -11.00
CA THR A 74 -1.12 5.78 -12.08
C THR A 74 -2.54 5.62 -12.62
N PHE A 75 -3.04 4.37 -12.70
CA PHE A 75 -4.38 4.10 -13.20
C PHE A 75 -5.45 4.38 -12.15
N LEU A 76 -5.15 4.20 -10.86
CA LEU A 76 -6.07 4.56 -9.77
C LEU A 76 -6.44 6.05 -9.76
N GLN A 77 -5.62 6.92 -10.35
CA GLN A 77 -5.97 8.34 -10.58
C GLN A 77 -7.30 8.49 -11.33
N ARG A 78 -7.61 7.57 -12.26
CA ARG A 78 -8.88 7.59 -13.02
C ARG A 78 -10.10 7.34 -12.17
N ALA A 79 -9.95 6.66 -11.03
CA ALA A 79 -11.02 6.27 -10.14
C ALA A 79 -11.03 7.04 -8.81
N TYR A 80 -10.34 8.18 -8.73
CA TYR A 80 -10.24 8.99 -7.51
C TYR A 80 -11.61 9.31 -6.89
N ASP A 81 -12.55 9.75 -7.73
CA ASP A 81 -13.90 10.11 -7.31
C ASP A 81 -14.66 8.89 -6.77
N GLN A 82 -14.51 7.72 -7.40
CA GLN A 82 -15.14 6.48 -6.96
C GLN A 82 -14.56 5.98 -5.62
N VAL A 83 -13.25 6.14 -5.40
CA VAL A 83 -12.64 5.82 -4.09
C VAL A 83 -13.24 6.71 -3.00
N LEU A 84 -13.42 8.01 -3.28
CA LEU A 84 -13.98 8.95 -2.32
C LEU A 84 -15.48 8.70 -2.10
N HIS A 85 -16.28 8.83 -3.15
CA HIS A 85 -17.74 8.89 -3.06
C HIS A 85 -18.38 7.52 -2.88
N ASP A 86 -17.95 6.52 -3.64
CA ASP A 86 -18.61 5.21 -3.63
C ASP A 86 -18.09 4.31 -2.50
N VAL A 87 -16.81 4.48 -2.09
CA VAL A 87 -16.16 3.61 -1.10
C VAL A 87 -15.99 4.30 0.26
N ALA A 88 -15.28 5.43 0.33
CA ALA A 88 -14.84 6.01 1.60
C ALA A 88 -15.97 6.64 2.42
N ILE A 89 -16.90 7.36 1.80
CA ILE A 89 -18.05 7.95 2.51
C ILE A 89 -18.87 6.88 3.25
N GLN A 90 -19.02 5.71 2.64
CA GLN A 90 -19.76 4.59 3.22
C GLN A 90 -18.90 3.68 4.10
N LYS A 91 -17.61 4.00 4.29
CA LYS A 91 -16.64 3.20 5.05
C LYS A 91 -16.59 1.74 4.57
N LEU A 92 -16.68 1.50 3.26
CA LEU A 92 -16.74 0.14 2.73
C LEU A 92 -15.37 -0.56 2.85
N PRO A 93 -15.34 -1.85 3.24
CA PRO A 93 -14.10 -2.62 3.42
C PRO A 93 -13.53 -3.10 2.08
N VAL A 94 -13.08 -2.15 1.27
CA VAL A 94 -12.38 -2.40 0.00
C VAL A 94 -10.88 -2.29 0.23
N LEU A 95 -10.14 -3.33 -0.16
CA LEU A 95 -8.67 -3.30 -0.20
C LEU A 95 -8.20 -2.87 -1.59
N PHE A 96 -7.47 -1.77 -1.67
CA PHE A 96 -6.74 -1.35 -2.85
C PHE A 96 -5.31 -1.90 -2.80
N ALA A 97 -5.02 -2.88 -3.65
CA ALA A 97 -3.68 -3.42 -3.84
C ALA A 97 -3.02 -2.66 -5.00
N ILE A 98 -2.21 -1.66 -4.64
CA ILE A 98 -1.71 -0.63 -5.56
C ILE A 98 -0.30 -0.99 -6.01
N ASP A 99 -0.19 -1.59 -7.18
CA ASP A 99 1.08 -1.93 -7.82
C ASP A 99 1.66 -0.72 -8.59
N ARG A 100 2.92 -0.80 -9.04
CA ARG A 100 3.61 0.27 -9.81
C ARG A 100 3.54 1.62 -9.09
N ALA A 101 3.54 1.61 -7.76
CA ALA A 101 3.55 2.83 -6.98
C ALA A 101 4.96 3.44 -6.98
N GLY A 102 5.05 4.76 -7.16
CA GLY A 102 6.30 5.48 -7.30
C GLY A 102 6.81 5.55 -8.74
N ILE A 103 8.13 5.53 -8.89
CA ILE A 103 8.83 5.67 -10.16
C ILE A 103 8.93 4.31 -10.87
N VAL A 104 8.34 4.21 -12.06
CA VAL A 104 8.24 2.95 -12.82
C VAL A 104 9.34 2.77 -13.87
N GLY A 105 10.13 3.82 -14.12
CA GLY A 105 11.26 3.81 -15.07
C GLY A 105 10.82 3.91 -16.53
N ALA A 106 10.96 2.82 -17.29
CA ALA A 106 10.91 2.82 -18.75
C ALA A 106 9.53 3.18 -19.36
N ASP A 107 8.45 3.06 -18.60
CA ASP A 107 7.09 3.37 -19.08
C ASP A 107 6.82 4.90 -19.19
N GLY A 108 7.80 5.73 -18.81
CA GLY A 108 7.79 7.16 -19.04
C GLY A 108 6.94 7.96 -18.05
N GLN A 109 6.80 9.27 -18.31
CA GLN A 109 6.17 10.21 -17.37
C GLN A 109 4.68 9.93 -17.14
N THR A 110 3.97 9.37 -18.14
CA THR A 110 2.54 9.08 -18.06
C THR A 110 2.21 7.91 -17.13
N HIS A 111 3.19 7.09 -16.75
CA HIS A 111 2.98 5.90 -15.93
C HIS A 111 3.53 6.03 -14.51
N GLN A 112 4.10 7.19 -14.15
CA GLN A 112 4.65 7.38 -12.80
C GLN A 112 3.50 7.39 -11.78
N GLY A 113 3.50 6.39 -10.91
CA GLY A 113 2.59 6.28 -9.79
C GLY A 113 3.03 7.15 -8.60
N ALA A 114 3.45 8.38 -8.84
CA ALA A 114 4.12 9.22 -7.84
C ALA A 114 3.16 10.16 -7.08
N PHE A 115 1.85 9.89 -7.09
CA PHE A 115 0.85 10.82 -6.56
C PHE A 115 -0.17 10.19 -5.61
N ASP A 116 -0.19 8.86 -5.47
CA ASP A 116 -1.22 8.15 -4.71
C ASP A 116 -1.20 8.46 -3.22
N LEU A 117 -0.05 8.68 -2.59
CA LEU A 117 -0.05 9.12 -1.20
C LEU A 117 -0.70 10.49 -1.07
N SER A 118 -0.44 11.39 -2.01
CA SER A 118 -0.97 12.75 -1.96
C SER A 118 -2.48 12.79 -2.12
N TYR A 119 -3.03 12.11 -3.15
CA TYR A 119 -4.47 12.16 -3.40
C TYR A 119 -5.25 11.22 -2.47
N LEU A 120 -4.72 10.08 -2.03
CA LEU A 120 -5.45 9.20 -1.10
C LEU A 120 -5.46 9.73 0.33
N ARG A 121 -4.40 10.40 0.79
CA ARG A 121 -4.29 10.83 2.19
C ARG A 121 -5.37 11.83 2.61
N CYS A 122 -5.86 12.65 1.67
CA CYS A 122 -6.95 13.59 1.95
C CYS A 122 -8.34 12.91 2.05
N ILE A 123 -8.50 11.67 1.59
CA ILE A 123 -9.77 10.94 1.67
C ILE A 123 -9.96 10.45 3.12
N PRO A 124 -11.08 10.78 3.80
CA PRO A 124 -11.30 10.43 5.20
C PRO A 124 -11.43 8.91 5.40
N GLU A 125 -11.21 8.45 6.64
CA GLU A 125 -11.42 7.05 7.06
C GLU A 125 -10.60 5.96 6.33
N MET A 126 -9.65 6.33 5.47
CA MET A 126 -8.75 5.40 4.81
C MET A 126 -7.53 5.04 5.67
N VAL A 127 -7.13 3.77 5.59
CA VAL A 127 -5.80 3.31 6.00
C VAL A 127 -4.88 3.25 4.77
N ILE A 128 -3.67 3.81 4.86
CA ILE A 128 -2.68 3.81 3.77
C ILE A 128 -1.36 3.24 4.30
N MET A 129 -0.94 2.15 3.68
CA MET A 129 0.19 1.31 4.07
C MET A 129 1.28 1.31 2.99
N THR A 130 2.53 1.39 3.44
CA THR A 130 3.73 1.48 2.60
C THR A 130 4.78 0.46 3.09
N PRO A 131 4.75 -0.78 2.59
CA PRO A 131 5.66 -1.83 3.02
C PRO A 131 7.11 -1.51 2.68
N SER A 132 8.02 -1.76 3.62
CA SER A 132 9.47 -1.60 3.42
C SER A 132 10.10 -2.69 2.56
N ASP A 133 9.49 -3.88 2.58
CA ASP A 133 9.97 -5.10 1.94
C ASP A 133 8.80 -6.04 1.61
N GLU A 134 9.10 -7.19 0.99
CA GLU A 134 8.09 -8.18 0.60
C GLU A 134 7.39 -8.87 1.77
N ASN A 135 8.03 -9.00 2.94
CA ASN A 135 7.36 -9.59 4.09
C ASN A 135 6.34 -8.61 4.66
N GLU A 136 6.74 -7.35 4.89
CA GLU A 136 5.82 -6.28 5.27
C GLU A 136 4.68 -6.14 4.25
N CYS A 137 4.95 -6.28 2.96
CA CYS A 137 3.90 -6.25 1.93
C CYS A 137 2.83 -7.34 2.17
N ARG A 138 3.24 -8.59 2.44
CA ARG A 138 2.30 -9.68 2.75
C ARG A 138 1.51 -9.40 4.04
N GLN A 139 2.19 -8.93 5.09
CA GLN A 139 1.54 -8.61 6.36
C GLN A 139 0.53 -7.47 6.22
N MET A 140 0.85 -6.44 5.43
CA MET A 140 -0.03 -5.31 5.17
C MET A 140 -1.21 -5.66 4.28
N LEU A 141 -1.01 -6.47 3.23
CA LEU A 141 -2.11 -7.00 2.42
C LEU A 141 -3.09 -7.79 3.30
N TYR A 142 -2.56 -8.65 4.18
CA TYR A 142 -3.37 -9.39 5.15
C TYR A 142 -4.09 -8.46 6.14
N THR A 143 -3.39 -7.45 6.65
CA THR A 143 -3.94 -6.46 7.58
C THR A 143 -5.06 -5.66 6.93
N GLY A 144 -4.84 -5.12 5.73
CA GLY A 144 -5.84 -4.35 4.97
C GLY A 144 -7.04 -5.19 4.55
N TYR A 145 -6.82 -6.45 4.15
CA TYR A 145 -7.92 -7.37 3.83
C TYR A 145 -8.81 -7.68 5.05
N HIS A 146 -8.27 -7.59 6.27
CA HIS A 146 -9.01 -7.82 7.50
C HIS A 146 -9.45 -6.53 8.21
N TYR A 147 -9.17 -5.36 7.62
CA TYR A 147 -9.66 -4.09 8.11
C TYR A 147 -11.10 -3.87 7.62
N ASN A 148 -12.03 -3.70 8.56
CA ASN A 148 -13.46 -3.61 8.26
C ASN A 148 -14.08 -2.23 8.57
N ASP A 149 -13.31 -1.31 9.13
CA ASP A 149 -13.81 0.00 9.58
C ASP A 149 -13.75 1.08 8.48
N GLY A 150 -13.29 0.70 7.28
CA GLY A 150 -13.13 1.60 6.14
C GLY A 150 -12.31 0.97 5.02
N PRO A 151 -12.02 1.75 3.96
CA PRO A 151 -11.14 1.32 2.89
C PRO A 151 -9.68 1.27 3.36
N SER A 152 -8.91 0.36 2.77
CA SER A 152 -7.47 0.27 3.00
C SER A 152 -6.70 0.24 1.68
N ALA A 153 -5.52 0.84 1.66
CA ALA A 153 -4.62 0.86 0.52
C ALA A 153 -3.25 0.34 0.91
N VAL A 154 -2.71 -0.60 0.14
CA VAL A 154 -1.33 -1.09 0.27
C VAL A 154 -0.64 -0.79 -1.05
N ARG A 155 0.34 0.12 -1.04
CA ARG A 155 1.09 0.50 -2.24
C ARG A 155 2.44 -0.18 -2.31
N TYR A 156 2.83 -0.73 -3.45
CA TYR A 156 4.14 -1.37 -3.61
C TYR A 156 4.72 -1.09 -5.01
N PRO A 157 6.05 -1.02 -5.13
CA PRO A 157 6.70 -0.53 -6.33
C PRO A 157 6.71 -1.57 -7.44
N ARG A 158 6.98 -1.09 -8.66
CA ARG A 158 7.50 -1.95 -9.71
C ARG A 158 8.92 -2.35 -9.34
N GLY A 159 9.16 -3.64 -9.14
CA GLY A 159 10.51 -4.10 -8.84
C GLY A 159 10.57 -5.47 -8.19
N ASN A 160 11.80 -5.89 -7.93
CA ASN A 160 12.11 -7.15 -7.27
C ASN A 160 12.04 -7.00 -5.75
N ALA A 161 11.68 -8.11 -5.11
CA ALA A 161 11.83 -8.30 -3.67
C ALA A 161 13.31 -8.26 -3.28
N VAL A 162 13.62 -7.94 -2.02
CA VAL A 162 15.00 -7.82 -1.51
C VAL A 162 15.54 -9.14 -0.95
N GLY A 163 14.71 -10.19 -0.87
CA GLY A 163 15.06 -11.53 -0.41
C GLY A 163 14.97 -11.73 1.10
N VAL A 164 14.14 -10.97 1.81
CA VAL A 164 13.91 -11.16 3.25
C VAL A 164 13.11 -12.43 3.54
N GLU A 165 13.26 -12.94 4.77
CA GLU A 165 12.49 -14.08 5.25
C GLU A 165 11.00 -13.76 5.30
N LEU A 166 10.17 -14.68 4.80
CA LEU A 166 8.71 -14.57 4.84
C LEU A 166 8.16 -15.26 6.08
N THR A 167 7.48 -14.50 6.94
CA THR A 167 6.87 -15.02 8.17
C THR A 167 5.41 -15.43 7.93
N PRO A 168 4.78 -16.20 8.84
CA PRO A 168 3.35 -16.43 8.83
C PRO A 168 2.55 -15.12 8.84
N LEU A 169 1.36 -15.13 8.23
CA LEU A 169 0.50 -13.94 8.15
C LEU A 169 -0.11 -13.60 9.52
N GLU A 170 0.04 -12.34 9.94
CA GLU A 170 -0.50 -11.78 11.16
C GLU A 170 -0.93 -10.32 10.93
N LYS A 171 -1.97 -9.87 11.65
CA LYS A 171 -2.42 -8.49 11.56
C LYS A 171 -1.44 -7.57 12.25
N LEU A 172 -0.99 -6.54 11.53
CA LEU A 172 -0.17 -5.47 12.09
C LEU A 172 -1.04 -4.51 12.92
N PRO A 173 -0.50 -3.93 14.00
CA PRO A 173 -1.16 -2.82 14.68
C PRO A 173 -1.20 -1.60 13.74
N ILE A 174 -2.41 -1.16 13.40
CA ILE A 174 -2.65 -0.03 12.48
C ILE A 174 -2.00 1.24 13.03
N GLY A 175 -1.28 1.95 12.16
CA GLY A 175 -0.67 3.25 12.50
C GLY A 175 0.58 3.15 13.37
N LYS A 176 1.22 1.98 13.45
CA LYS A 176 2.44 1.78 14.25
C LYS A 176 3.69 1.58 13.40
N GLY A 177 4.65 2.49 13.57
CA GLY A 177 5.98 2.42 12.96
C GLY A 177 6.92 1.51 13.74
N ILE A 178 8.12 1.26 13.18
CA ILE A 178 9.16 0.44 13.81
C ILE A 178 10.50 1.18 13.76
N VAL A 179 11.16 1.34 14.91
CA VAL A 179 12.56 1.79 14.92
C VAL A 179 13.47 0.64 14.51
N LYS A 180 14.10 0.75 13.34
CA LYS A 180 14.98 -0.29 12.77
C LYS A 180 16.43 -0.14 13.26
N ARG A 181 16.85 1.11 13.54
CA ARG A 181 18.17 1.46 14.04
C ARG A 181 18.07 2.68 14.95
N ARG A 182 18.76 2.66 16.10
CA ARG A 182 18.96 3.85 16.93
C ARG A 182 20.30 4.50 16.60
N GLY A 183 20.29 5.81 16.45
CA GLY A 183 21.45 6.65 16.23
C GLY A 183 21.33 7.96 17.01
N GLU A 184 21.97 9.02 16.53
CA GLU A 184 22.05 10.32 17.18
C GLU A 184 21.77 11.45 16.18
N LYS A 185 21.33 12.61 16.69
CA LYS A 185 21.11 13.88 15.96
C LYS A 185 20.04 13.89 14.88
N LEU A 186 20.03 12.91 13.98
CA LEU A 186 19.08 12.84 12.87
C LEU A 186 18.19 11.59 13.00
N ALA A 187 16.91 11.73 12.70
CA ALA A 187 16.00 10.60 12.50
C ALA A 187 15.48 10.59 11.05
N ILE A 188 15.72 9.49 10.35
CA ILE A 188 15.21 9.23 9.00
C ILE A 188 13.91 8.45 9.12
N LEU A 189 12.83 9.04 8.63
CA LEU A 189 11.48 8.48 8.59
C LEU A 189 11.23 7.96 7.17
N ASN A 190 11.40 6.65 6.97
CA ASN A 190 11.22 6.02 5.67
C ASN A 190 9.79 5.50 5.49
N PHE A 191 9.17 5.86 4.36
CA PHE A 191 7.86 5.37 3.92
C PHE A 191 8.01 4.51 2.66
N GLY A 192 7.95 3.19 2.83
CA GLY A 192 7.99 2.24 1.72
C GLY A 192 9.38 1.70 1.38
N THR A 193 9.63 1.39 0.12
CA THR A 193 10.69 0.47 -0.31
C THR A 193 12.09 1.09 -0.47
N LEU A 194 12.26 2.37 -0.15
CA LEU A 194 13.58 3.01 -0.08
C LEU A 194 14.34 2.65 1.21
N MET A 195 13.82 1.68 1.99
CA MET A 195 14.41 1.21 3.24
C MET A 195 15.88 0.77 3.10
N PRO A 196 16.31 -0.01 2.08
CA PRO A 196 17.71 -0.40 1.95
C PRO A 196 18.66 0.79 1.73
N GLU A 197 18.22 1.79 0.96
CA GLU A 197 18.95 3.02 0.69
C GLU A 197 19.00 3.91 1.94
N ALA A 198 17.87 4.05 2.63
CA ALA A 198 17.78 4.77 3.89
C ALA A 198 18.66 4.14 4.98
N ALA A 199 18.77 2.80 5.02
CA ALA A 199 19.65 2.08 5.93
C ALA A 199 21.12 2.41 5.72
N LYS A 200 21.60 2.44 4.47
CA LYS A 200 22.98 2.83 4.13
C LYS A 200 23.28 4.26 4.58
N VAL A 201 22.35 5.19 4.36
CA VAL A 201 22.51 6.59 4.78
C VAL A 201 22.47 6.72 6.30
N ALA A 202 21.55 6.02 6.96
CA ALA A 202 21.44 6.01 8.42
C ALA A 202 22.70 5.48 9.10
N GLU A 203 23.30 4.42 8.55
CA GLU A 203 24.58 3.90 9.01
C GLU A 203 25.71 4.94 8.84
N SER A 204 25.84 5.52 7.63
CA SER A 204 26.91 6.49 7.34
C SER A 204 26.84 7.76 8.17
N LEU A 205 25.64 8.20 8.56
CA LEU A 205 25.43 9.42 9.35
C LEU A 205 25.27 9.16 10.84
N ASN A 206 25.31 7.89 11.26
CA ASN A 206 24.88 7.44 12.59
C ASN A 206 23.46 7.95 12.95
N ALA A 207 22.54 8.01 12.00
CA ALA A 207 21.17 8.47 12.22
C ALA A 207 20.25 7.36 12.75
N THR A 208 19.20 7.72 13.48
CA THR A 208 18.08 6.82 13.76
C THR A 208 17.31 6.54 12.47
N LEU A 209 16.90 5.29 12.25
CA LEU A 209 16.07 4.90 11.11
C LEU A 209 14.76 4.32 11.61
N VAL A 210 13.67 4.88 11.10
CA VAL A 210 12.31 4.49 11.43
C VAL A 210 11.58 4.05 10.16
N ASP A 211 10.97 2.88 10.24
CA ASP A 211 10.05 2.33 9.27
C ASP A 211 8.65 2.87 9.53
N MET A 212 8.32 3.99 8.87
CA MET A 212 7.00 4.62 8.93
C MET A 212 6.06 3.94 7.95
N ARG A 213 5.74 2.70 8.27
CA ARG A 213 5.04 1.76 7.40
C ARG A 213 3.55 2.08 7.16
N PHE A 214 3.03 3.11 7.84
CA PHE A 214 1.70 3.70 7.63
C PHE A 214 1.84 5.19 7.32
N VAL A 215 1.23 5.63 6.22
CA VAL A 215 1.08 7.06 5.87
C VAL A 215 -0.21 7.62 6.46
N LYS A 216 -1.21 6.75 6.67
CA LYS A 216 -2.46 7.10 7.33
C LYS A 216 -3.03 5.89 8.06
N PRO A 217 -3.34 5.98 9.37
CA PRO A 217 -2.89 7.05 10.28
C PRO A 217 -1.36 7.02 10.47
N LEU A 218 -0.79 8.17 10.81
CA LEU A 218 0.62 8.27 11.21
C LEU A 218 0.79 7.82 12.67
N ASP A 219 1.99 7.34 13.00
CA ASP A 219 2.36 7.07 14.40
C ASP A 219 2.79 8.37 15.08
N GLU A 220 1.83 9.22 15.43
CA GLU A 220 2.08 10.55 16.03
C GLU A 220 2.98 10.47 17.26
N ALA A 221 2.77 9.46 18.12
CA ALA A 221 3.58 9.27 19.32
C ALA A 221 5.06 9.01 18.99
N LEU A 222 5.33 8.17 17.98
CA LEU A 222 6.68 7.88 17.54
C LEU A 222 7.32 9.10 16.85
N ILE A 223 6.57 9.83 16.03
CA ILE A 223 7.05 11.06 15.40
C ILE A 223 7.44 12.10 16.47
N LEU A 224 6.59 12.32 17.47
CA LEU A 224 6.86 13.24 18.58
C LEU A 224 8.06 12.78 19.42
N GLU A 225 8.23 11.47 19.65
CA GLU A 225 9.42 10.92 20.29
C GLU A 225 10.68 11.24 19.47
N MET A 226 10.65 11.01 18.15
CA MET A 226 11.80 11.30 17.29
C MET A 226 12.11 12.80 17.27
N ALA A 227 11.09 13.65 17.16
CA ALA A 227 11.24 15.11 17.17
C ALA A 227 11.81 15.64 18.49
N ALA A 228 11.45 15.04 19.62
CA ALA A 228 11.95 15.45 20.93
C ALA A 228 13.40 15.00 21.20
N SER A 229 13.84 13.90 20.55
CA SER A 229 15.14 13.27 20.80
C SER A 229 16.22 13.55 19.75
N HIS A 230 15.85 14.18 18.63
CA HIS A 230 16.74 14.45 17.50
C HIS A 230 16.69 15.93 17.11
N GLU A 231 17.78 16.43 16.55
CA GLU A 231 17.92 17.81 16.08
C GLU A 231 17.12 18.06 14.80
N ALA A 232 16.94 17.04 13.95
CA ALA A 232 16.13 17.14 12.74
C ALA A 232 15.54 15.79 12.31
N LEU A 233 14.41 15.88 11.62
CA LEU A 233 13.74 14.76 10.95
C LEU A 233 13.95 14.86 9.43
N VAL A 234 14.13 13.71 8.78
CA VAL A 234 14.20 13.60 7.32
C VAL A 234 13.18 12.56 6.86
N THR A 235 12.19 12.97 6.08
CA THR A 235 11.21 12.05 5.50
C THR A 235 11.67 11.56 4.13
N VAL A 236 11.55 10.25 3.88
CA VAL A 236 11.90 9.62 2.61
C VAL A 236 10.69 8.86 2.09
N GLU A 237 10.24 9.23 0.89
CA GLU A 237 9.09 8.60 0.22
C GLU A 237 9.29 8.58 -1.30
N GLU A 238 8.70 7.59 -1.97
CA GLU A 238 8.67 7.51 -3.43
C GLU A 238 7.36 8.08 -3.97
N ASN A 239 7.13 9.37 -3.74
CA ASN A 239 5.93 10.11 -4.09
C ASN A 239 6.26 11.62 -4.22
N ALA A 240 5.34 12.40 -4.77
CA ALA A 240 5.41 13.85 -4.74
C ALA A 240 5.54 14.38 -3.30
N ILE A 241 6.43 15.35 -3.09
CA ILE A 241 6.63 16.02 -1.80
C ILE A 241 5.33 16.73 -1.36
N MET A 242 4.64 17.38 -2.30
CA MET A 242 3.40 18.10 -2.01
C MET A 242 2.29 17.12 -1.64
N GLY A 243 1.80 17.24 -0.41
CA GLY A 243 0.70 16.43 0.10
C GLY A 243 1.05 14.97 0.42
N GLY A 244 2.29 14.53 0.18
CA GLY A 244 2.77 13.18 0.47
C GLY A 244 2.86 12.86 1.97
N ALA A 245 3.57 11.79 2.31
CA ALA A 245 3.80 11.34 3.67
C ALA A 245 4.55 12.39 4.50
N GLY A 246 5.62 12.97 3.94
CA GLY A 246 6.41 14.01 4.61
C GLY A 246 5.65 15.30 4.87
N SER A 247 4.58 15.58 4.12
CA SER A 247 3.67 16.70 4.42
C SER A 247 2.69 16.39 5.56
N GLY A 248 2.52 15.12 5.93
CA GLY A 248 1.71 14.69 7.06
C GLY A 248 2.48 14.62 8.38
N VAL A 249 3.80 14.40 8.31
CA VAL A 249 4.75 14.47 9.43
C VAL A 249 4.93 15.93 9.86
#